data_AF-A0A940S2F1-F1
#
_entry.id   AF-A0A940S2F1-F1
#
_cell.length_a   1.000
_cell.length_b   1.000
_cell.length_c   1.000
_cell.angle_alpha   90.00
_cell.angle_beta   90.00
_cell.angle_gamma   90.00
#
_symmetry.space_group_name_H-M   'P 1'
#
loop_
_entity.id
_entity.type
_entity.pdbx_description
1 polymer ?
#
loop_
_entity_poly.entity_id
_entity_poly.type
_entity_poly.pdbx_seq_one_letter_code
_entity_poly.pdbx_strand_id
1 'polypeptide(L)'
;MTPTEKQIAALEAKIARERAKLADAKAKAADQSRKRDTRRKILFGYAFLDWLTTLAKAERQRFLRIVHVRLKERERIAFPLAEILHDIDAAAAAHVSARTDDTETAQLPFPSDVS
;
A
#
# COMPACT_ATOMS: atom_id res chain seq x y z
N MET A 1 25.28 8.51 -54.97
CA MET A 1 24.49 7.62 -54.11
C MET A 1 23.66 6.70 -54.99
N THR A 2 23.92 5.40 -54.95
CA THR A 2 23.22 4.41 -55.79
C THR A 2 21.78 4.20 -55.32
N PRO A 3 20.85 3.74 -56.18
CA PRO A 3 19.48 3.39 -55.77
C PRO A 3 19.45 2.39 -54.60
N THR A 4 20.39 1.46 -54.59
CA THR A 4 20.56 0.45 -53.53
C THR A 4 21.00 1.08 -52.21
N GLU A 5 21.96 2.02 -52.22
CA GLU A 5 22.37 2.77 -51.02
C GLU A 5 21.21 3.57 -50.41
N LYS A 6 20.33 4.15 -51.24
CA LYS A 6 19.13 4.85 -50.77
C LYS A 6 18.14 3.91 -50.09
N GLN A 7 17.97 2.70 -50.61
CA GLN A 7 17.12 1.67 -49.99
C GLN A 7 17.70 1.19 -48.66
N ILE A 8 19.01 0.98 -48.58
CA ILE A 8 19.71 0.62 -47.34
C ILE A 8 19.50 1.70 -46.28
N ALA A 9 19.74 2.97 -46.61
CA ALA A 9 19.56 4.09 -45.68
C ALA A 9 18.09 4.22 -45.19
N ALA A 10 17.11 3.97 -46.08
CA ALA A 10 15.71 3.97 -45.70
C ALA A 10 15.35 2.83 -44.73
N LEU A 11 15.92 1.63 -44.93
CA LEU A 11 15.74 0.49 -44.04
C LEU A 11 16.41 0.71 -42.69
N GLU A 12 17.62 1.27 -42.66
CA GLU A 12 18.32 1.62 -41.42
C GLU A 12 17.53 2.67 -40.61
N ALA A 13 17.00 3.69 -41.27
CA ALA A 13 16.13 4.68 -40.63
C ALA A 13 14.87 4.04 -40.04
N LYS A 14 14.27 3.06 -40.74
CA LYS A 14 13.12 2.31 -40.23
C LYS A 14 13.48 1.45 -39.02
N ILE A 15 14.61 0.74 -39.06
CA ILE A 15 15.12 -0.06 -37.93
C ILE A 15 15.38 0.83 -36.72
N ALA A 16 15.99 2.00 -36.90
CA ALA A 16 16.23 2.94 -35.82
C ALA A 16 14.93 3.40 -35.15
N ARG A 17 13.89 3.71 -35.94
CA ARG A 17 12.56 4.07 -35.44
C ARG A 17 11.90 2.94 -34.67
N GLU A 18 11.95 1.70 -35.19
CA GLU A 18 11.35 0.55 -34.51
C GLU A 18 12.10 0.19 -33.22
N ARG A 19 13.44 0.35 -33.18
CA ARG A 19 14.21 0.20 -31.95
C ARG A 19 13.83 1.24 -30.90
N ALA A 20 13.61 2.49 -31.29
CA ALA A 20 13.15 3.53 -30.39
C ALA A 20 11.76 3.19 -29.81
N LYS A 21 10.81 2.78 -30.66
CA LYS A 21 9.47 2.32 -30.21
C LYS A 21 9.54 1.14 -29.25
N LEU A 22 10.44 0.19 -29.52
CA LEU A 22 10.66 -0.97 -28.65
C LEU A 22 11.20 -0.54 -27.28
N ALA A 23 12.16 0.37 -27.25
CA ALA A 23 12.69 0.93 -26.00
C ALA A 23 11.60 1.62 -25.19
N ASP A 24 10.77 2.44 -25.82
CA ASP A 24 9.63 3.10 -25.18
C ASP A 24 8.61 2.10 -24.63
N ALA A 25 8.28 1.06 -25.40
CA ALA A 25 7.37 0.00 -24.96
C ALA A 25 7.94 -0.76 -23.74
N LYS A 26 9.24 -1.04 -23.73
CA LYS A 26 9.92 -1.66 -22.58
C LYS A 26 9.91 -0.76 -21.36
N ALA A 27 10.13 0.54 -21.52
CA ALA A 27 10.06 1.50 -20.43
C ALA A 27 8.65 1.54 -19.82
N LYS A 28 7.61 1.61 -20.66
CA LYS A 28 6.21 1.56 -20.21
C LYS A 28 5.88 0.26 -19.47
N ALA A 29 6.35 -0.89 -19.97
CA ALA A 29 6.16 -2.17 -19.32
C ALA A 29 6.85 -2.24 -17.94
N ALA A 30 8.07 -1.70 -17.83
CA ALA A 30 8.79 -1.61 -16.57
C ALA A 30 8.05 -0.71 -15.56
N ASP A 31 7.51 0.43 -15.99
CA ASP A 31 6.74 1.32 -15.13
C ASP A 31 5.43 0.68 -14.64
N GLN A 32 4.73 -0.04 -15.51
CA GLN A 32 3.54 -0.80 -15.11
C GLN A 32 3.88 -1.89 -14.10
N SER A 33 5.00 -2.59 -14.30
CA SER A 33 5.49 -3.60 -13.36
C SER A 33 5.80 -2.98 -11.99
N ARG A 34 6.48 -1.84 -11.95
CA ARG A 34 6.74 -1.08 -10.72
C ARG A 34 5.45 -0.67 -10.02
N LYS A 35 4.46 -0.14 -10.76
CA LYS A 35 3.14 0.23 -10.22
C LYS A 35 2.41 -0.97 -9.61
N ARG A 36 2.43 -2.11 -10.30
CA ARG A 36 1.83 -3.37 -9.80
C ARG A 36 2.52 -3.85 -8.53
N ASP A 37 3.85 -3.81 -8.48
CA ASP A 37 4.62 -4.22 -7.31
C ASP A 37 4.37 -3.30 -6.11
N THR A 38 4.33 -1.98 -6.33
CA THR A 38 3.95 -1.01 -5.29
C THR A 38 2.54 -1.28 -4.77
N ARG A 39 1.56 -1.46 -5.67
CA ARG A 39 0.17 -1.77 -5.26
C ARG A 39 0.11 -3.06 -4.45
N ARG A 40 0.82 -4.10 -4.88
CA ARG A 40 0.91 -5.37 -4.14
C ARG A 40 1.47 -5.14 -2.73
N LYS A 41 2.60 -4.43 -2.60
CA LYS A 41 3.21 -4.12 -1.30
C LYS A 41 2.28 -3.35 -0.37
N ILE A 42 1.55 -2.36 -0.90
CA ILE A 42 0.59 -1.58 -0.11
C ILE A 42 -0.57 -2.47 0.36
N LEU A 43 -1.17 -3.26 -0.54
CA LEU A 43 -2.28 -4.14 -0.19
C LEU A 43 -1.89 -5.20 0.84
N PHE A 44 -0.76 -5.86 0.64
CA PHE A 44 -0.24 -6.84 1.61
C PHE A 44 0.16 -6.18 2.93
N GLY A 45 0.74 -4.99 2.89
CA GLY A 45 1.08 -4.23 4.09
C GLY A 45 -0.16 -3.88 4.91
N TYR A 46 -1.22 -3.39 4.27
CA TYR A 46 -2.50 -3.09 4.93
C TYR A 46 -3.13 -4.34 5.53
N ALA A 47 -3.28 -5.42 4.74
CA ALA A 47 -3.84 -6.67 5.23
C ALA A 47 -3.04 -7.27 6.40
N PHE A 48 -1.71 -7.13 6.39
CA PHE A 48 -0.86 -7.55 7.49
C PHE A 48 -1.11 -6.76 8.78
N LEU A 49 -1.22 -5.42 8.67
CA LEU A 49 -1.50 -4.57 9.83
C LEU A 49 -2.89 -4.85 10.40
N ASP A 50 -3.89 -5.02 9.54
CA ASP A 50 -5.26 -5.36 9.94
C ASP A 50 -5.28 -6.71 10.68
N TRP A 51 -4.63 -7.74 10.12
CA TRP A 51 -4.50 -9.04 10.78
C TRP A 51 -3.81 -8.95 12.15
N LEU A 52 -2.76 -8.12 12.28
CA LEU A 52 -2.08 -7.92 13.57
C LEU A 52 -3.03 -7.39 14.64
N THR A 53 -4.04 -6.58 14.29
CA THR A 53 -5.03 -6.06 15.24
C THR A 53 -5.90 -7.16 15.86
N THR A 54 -6.08 -8.28 15.15
CA THR A 54 -6.86 -9.43 15.64
C THR A 54 -6.10 -10.30 16.64
N LEU A 55 -4.77 -10.15 16.72
CA LEU A 55 -3.94 -10.95 17.61
C LEU A 55 -3.86 -10.35 19.02
N ALA A 56 -3.65 -11.22 20.00
CA ALA A 56 -3.32 -10.82 21.35
C ALA A 56 -2.01 -10.01 21.40
N LYS A 57 -1.90 -9.07 22.35
CA LYS A 57 -0.78 -8.11 22.42
C LYS A 57 0.61 -8.78 22.42
N ALA A 58 0.78 -9.89 23.14
CA ALA A 58 2.05 -10.62 23.22
C ALA A 58 2.47 -11.22 21.86
N GLU A 59 1.52 -11.83 21.14
CA GLU A 59 1.75 -12.42 19.82
C GLU A 59 2.02 -11.34 18.78
N ARG A 60 1.25 -10.25 18.83
CA ARG A 60 1.47 -9.07 18.00
C ARG A 60 2.91 -8.58 18.14
N GLN A 61 3.38 -8.29 19.36
CA GLN A 61 4.74 -7.84 19.63
C GLN A 61 5.83 -8.79 19.11
N ARG A 62 5.58 -10.11 19.18
CA ARG A 62 6.49 -11.12 18.63
C ARG A 62 6.63 -10.99 17.10
N PHE A 63 5.50 -10.94 16.37
CA PHE A 63 5.54 -10.82 14.91
C PHE A 63 6.14 -9.49 14.45
N LEU A 64 5.86 -8.40 15.16
CA LEU A 64 6.45 -7.10 14.88
C LEU A 64 7.95 -7.11 14.98
N ARG A 65 8.50 -7.71 16.04
CA ARG A 65 9.95 -7.82 16.21
C ARG A 65 10.58 -8.59 15.05
N ILE A 66 9.95 -9.69 14.64
CA ILE A 66 10.43 -10.51 13.51
C ILE A 66 10.44 -9.69 12.21
N VAL A 67 9.37 -8.95 11.92
CA VAL A 67 9.29 -8.13 10.71
C VAL A 67 10.29 -6.97 10.78
N HIS A 68 10.37 -6.26 11.91
CA HIS A 68 11.25 -5.12 12.11
C HIS A 68 12.73 -5.46 11.90
N VAL A 69 13.19 -6.62 12.40
CA VAL A 69 14.57 -7.10 12.18
C VAL A 69 14.86 -7.33 10.70
N ARG A 70 13.87 -7.77 9.91
CA ARG A 70 14.03 -8.04 8.48
C ARG A 70 13.98 -6.80 7.59
N LEU A 71 13.44 -5.68 8.10
CA LEU A 71 13.46 -4.40 7.38
C LEU A 71 14.88 -3.85 7.29
N LYS A 72 15.20 -3.20 6.16
CA LYS A 72 16.44 -2.43 6.03
C LYS A 72 16.36 -1.17 6.89
N GLU A 73 17.50 -0.61 7.26
CA GLU A 73 17.55 0.58 8.11
C GLU A 73 16.71 1.75 7.56
N ARG A 74 16.85 2.05 6.26
CA ARG A 74 16.03 3.05 5.57
C ARG A 74 14.52 2.80 5.64
N GLU A 75 14.11 1.53 5.65
CA GLU A 75 12.70 1.11 5.70
C GLU A 75 12.16 1.21 7.14
N ARG A 76 13.01 0.99 8.14
CA ARG A 76 12.65 1.20 9.56
C ARG A 76 12.39 2.67 9.86
N ILE A 77 13.22 3.57 9.34
CA ILE A 77 13.06 5.02 9.52
C ILE A 77 11.80 5.52 8.80
N ALA A 78 11.57 5.07 7.56
CA ALA A 78 10.39 5.47 6.79
C ALA A 78 9.08 4.85 7.29
N PHE A 79 9.17 3.77 8.07
CA PHE A 79 8.03 3.05 8.60
C PHE A 79 8.29 2.61 10.05
N PRO A 80 8.16 3.52 11.02
CA PRO A 80 8.37 3.22 12.44
C PRO A 80 7.22 2.34 12.94
N LEU A 81 7.35 1.04 12.69
CA LEU A 81 6.30 0.03 12.90
C LEU A 81 5.73 0.04 14.34
N ALA A 82 6.57 0.34 15.33
CA ALA A 82 6.16 0.42 16.73
C ALA A 82 5.21 1.61 17.00
N GLU A 83 5.48 2.77 16.41
CA GLU A 83 4.66 3.98 16.56
C GLU A 83 3.31 3.80 15.87
N ILE A 84 3.33 3.29 14.64
CA ILE A 84 2.11 3.05 13.84
C ILE A 84 1.14 2.11 14.57
N LEU A 85 1.65 1.12 15.29
CA LEU A 85 0.80 0.17 16.01
C LEU A 85 0.34 0.69 17.36
N HIS A 86 1.14 1.54 18.00
CA HIS A 86 0.68 2.29 19.16
C HIS A 86 -0.51 3.19 18.77
N ASP A 87 -0.44 3.85 17.61
CA ASP A 87 -1.53 4.68 17.09
C ASP A 87 -2.76 3.84 16.73
N ILE A 88 -2.59 2.65 16.16
CA ILE A 88 -3.70 1.71 15.90
C ILE A 88 -4.35 1.24 17.21
N ASP A 89 -3.56 0.93 18.24
CA ASP A 89 -4.08 0.55 19.56
C ASP A 89 -4.83 1.71 20.22
N ALA A 90 -4.30 2.94 20.12
CA ALA A 90 -4.95 4.15 20.63
C ALA A 90 -6.26 4.44 19.88
N ALA A 91 -6.28 4.29 18.55
CA ALA A 91 -7.49 4.45 17.75
C ALA A 91 -8.55 3.39 18.06
N ALA A 92 -8.14 2.13 18.26
CA ALA A 92 -9.04 1.06 18.68
C ALA A 92 -9.64 1.33 20.07
N ALA A 93 -8.83 1.78 21.03
CA ALA A 93 -9.30 2.15 22.37
C ALA A 93 -10.27 3.35 22.35
N ALA A 94 -9.99 4.36 21.53
CA ALA A 94 -10.88 5.52 21.36
C ALA A 94 -12.24 5.11 20.73
N HIS A 95 -12.23 4.22 19.75
CA HIS A 95 -13.47 3.69 19.15
C HIS A 95 -14.30 2.86 20.13
N VAL A 96 -13.67 2.12 21.04
CA VAL A 96 -14.38 1.38 22.11
C VAL A 96 -14.99 2.36 23.11
N SER A 97 -14.25 3.39 23.54
CA SER A 97 -14.72 4.41 24.48
C SER A 97 -15.90 5.23 23.96
N ALA A 98 -15.85 5.65 22.68
CA ALA A 98 -16.95 6.40 22.07
C ALA A 98 -18.24 5.58 21.99
N ARG A 99 -18.13 4.26 21.78
CA ARG A 99 -19.28 3.36 21.68
C ARG A 99 -19.94 3.07 23.03
N THR A 100 -19.20 3.20 24.13
CA THR A 100 -19.72 3.13 25.51
C THR A 100 -20.36 4.44 25.97
N ASP A 101 -19.90 5.59 25.50
CA ASP A 101 -20.53 6.89 25.81
C ASP A 101 -21.87 7.08 25.07
N ASP A 102 -22.01 6.51 23.86
CA ASP A 102 -23.28 6.49 23.12
C ASP A 102 -24.37 5.64 23.82
N THR A 103 -24.01 4.75 24.75
CA THR A 103 -25.00 3.99 25.55
C THR A 103 -25.54 4.77 26.76
N GLU A 104 -24.88 5.85 27.20
CA GLU A 104 -25.41 6.71 28.27
C GLU A 104 -26.33 7.84 27.76
N THR A 105 -26.36 8.10 26.46
CA THR A 105 -27.21 9.15 25.84
C THR A 105 -28.42 8.62 25.07
N ALA A 106 -28.70 7.30 25.12
CA ALA A 106 -29.88 6.70 24.49
C ALA A 106 -31.21 6.93 25.25
N GLN A 107 -31.31 7.97 26.08
CA GLN A 107 -32.58 8.43 26.63
C GLN A 107 -33.17 9.52 25.73
N LEU A 108 -33.77 9.07 24.61
CA LEU A 108 -34.55 9.94 23.73
C LEU A 108 -35.79 10.46 24.49
N PRO A 109 -36.13 11.76 24.38
CA PRO A 109 -37.26 12.36 25.07
C PRO A 109 -38.55 12.09 24.27
N PHE A 110 -39.03 10.86 24.30
CA PHE A 110 -40.39 10.59 23.84
C PHE A 110 -41.30 10.38 25.06
N PRO A 111 -42.42 11.12 25.17
CA PRO A 111 -43.35 10.95 26.27
C PRO A 111 -43.96 9.55 26.21
N SER A 112 -43.74 8.78 27.26
CA SER A 112 -44.40 7.49 27.49
C SER A 112 -45.81 7.73 28.02
N ASP A 113 -46.72 8.09 27.13
CA ASP A 113 -48.17 8.00 27.36
C ASP A 113 -48.73 7.01 26.34
N VAL A 114 -49.20 5.85 26.80
CA VAL A 114 -50.55 5.28 26.55
C VAL A 114 -50.69 4.02 27.41
N SER A 115 -51.45 4.10 28.51
CA SER A 115 -52.62 3.24 28.81
C SER A 115 -53.22 3.62 30.16
#